data_AF-A0A7L5Z989-F1
#
_entry.id   AF-A0A7L5Z989-F1
#
_cell.length_a   1.000
_cell.length_b   1.000
_cell.length_c   1.000
_cell.angle_alpha   90.00
_cell.angle_beta   90.00
_cell.angle_gamma   90.00
#
_symmetry.space_group_name_H-M   'P 1'
#
loop_
_entity.id
_entity.type
_entity.pdbx_description
1 polymer ?
#
loop_
_entity_poly.entity_id
_entity_poly.type
_entity_poly.pdbx_seq_one_letter_code
_entity_poly.pdbx_strand_id
1 'polypeptide(L)' 'MRAGINALTVAFVVGVLAGLLLTPDGRGWLRHPTLLLGGSAAASASPPSNSANGAVSRPW' A
#
# COMPACT_ATOMS: atom_id res chain seq x y z
N MET A 1 4.28 -29.39 14.77
CA MET A 1 4.52 -28.30 13.79
C MET A 1 3.38 -27.29 13.71
N ARG A 2 2.12 -27.70 13.46
CA ARG A 2 0.95 -26.80 13.32
C ARG A 2 0.74 -25.85 14.51
N ALA A 3 0.88 -26.34 15.74
CA ALA A 3 0.76 -25.52 16.96
C ALA A 3 1.83 -24.42 17.05
N GLY A 4 3.07 -24.71 16.63
CA GLY A 4 4.15 -23.72 16.62
C GLY A 4 3.92 -22.62 15.58
N ILE A 5 3.43 -22.98 14.39
CA ILE A 5 3.07 -22.01 13.34
C ILE A 5 1.93 -21.11 13.82
N ASN A 6 0.87 -21.70 14.40
CA ASN A 6 -0.25 -20.92 14.91
C ASN A 6 0.18 -19.95 16.01
N ALA A 7 1.07 -20.37 16.92
CA ALA A 7 1.60 -19.49 17.95
C ALA A 7 2.38 -18.30 17.37
N LEU A 8 3.21 -18.56 16.34
CA LEU A 8 3.95 -17.50 15.65
C LEU A 8 3.00 -16.52 14.95
N THR A 9 1.98 -17.03 14.27
CA THR A 9 0.97 -16.20 13.61
C THR A 9 0.23 -15.31 14.62
N VAL A 10 -0.17 -15.87 15.77
CA VAL A 10 -0.84 -15.10 16.81
C VAL A 10 0.09 -14.02 17.37
N ALA A 11 1.34 -14.36 17.69
CA ALA A 11 2.32 -13.39 18.20
C ALA A 11 2.54 -12.24 17.20
N PHE A 12 2.65 -12.56 15.92
CA PHE A 12 2.79 -11.57 14.85
C PHE A 12 1.58 -10.63 14.78
N VAL A 13 0.36 -11.18 14.72
CA VAL A 13 -0.88 -10.39 14.64
C VAL A 13 -1.02 -9.46 15.85
N VAL A 14 -0.73 -9.95 17.05
CA VAL A 14 -0.77 -9.15 18.27
C VAL A 14 0.26 -8.01 18.22
N GLY A 15 1.49 -8.29 17.78
CA GLY A 15 2.53 -7.27 17.64
C GLY A 15 2.15 -6.17 16.65
N VAL A 16 1.61 -6.53 15.49
CA VAL A 16 1.14 -5.57 14.48
C VAL A 16 0.02 -4.69 15.05
N LEU A 17 -1.00 -5.29 15.66
CA LEU A 17 -2.12 -4.54 16.25
C LEU A 17 -1.66 -3.61 17.37
N ALA A 18 -0.76 -4.08 18.24
CA ALA A 18 -0.19 -3.26 19.30
C ALA A 18 0.57 -2.06 18.73
N GLY A 19 1.41 -2.27 17.72
CA GLY A 19 2.14 -1.19 17.05
C GLY A 19 1.23 -0.13 16.42
N LEU A 20 0.15 -0.56 15.76
CA LEU A 20 -0.83 0.35 15.17
C LEU A 20 -1.65 1.10 16.23
N LEU A 21 -2.01 0.46 17.34
CA LEU A 21 -2.75 1.14 18.42
C LEU A 21 -1.91 2.22 19.12
N LEU A 22 -0.60 1.94 19.28
CA LEU A 22 0.31 2.84 20.00
C LEU A 22 0.64 4.11 19.19
N THR A 23 0.58 4.03 17.85
CA THR A 23 0.92 5.16 16.96
C THR A 23 -0.32 5.95 16.54
N PRO A 24 -0.27 7.30 16.51
CA PRO A 24 -1.39 8.12 16.03
C PRO A 24 -1.82 7.78 14.59
N ASP A 25 -0.85 7.64 13.68
CA ASP A 25 -1.09 7.30 12.27
C ASP A 25 -1.66 5.88 12.13
N GLY A 26 -1.16 4.93 12.93
CA GLY A 26 -1.66 3.56 12.97
C GLY A 26 -3.12 3.49 13.42
N ARG A 27 -3.53 4.28 14.41
CA ARG A 27 -4.95 4.39 14.82
C ARG A 27 -5.82 4.98 13.72
N GLY A 28 -5.31 6.00 13.01
CA GLY A 28 -5.99 6.58 11.85
C GLY A 28 -6.20 5.54 10.74
N TRP A 29 -5.17 4.75 10.46
CA TRP A 29 -5.23 3.65 9.51
C TRP A 29 -6.21 2.55 9.94
N LEU A 30 -6.25 2.14 11.22
CA LEU A 30 -7.21 1.12 11.68
C LEU A 30 -8.68 1.55 11.51
N ARG A 31 -8.97 2.85 11.62
CA ARG A 31 -10.31 3.39 11.40
C ARG A 31 -10.68 3.46 9.92
N HIS A 32 -9.68 3.66 9.06
CA HIS A 32 -9.86 3.79 7.62
C HIS A 32 -8.70 3.10 6.85
N PRO A 33 -8.63 1.75 6.85
CA PRO A 33 -7.45 0.99 6.39
C PRO A 33 -7.20 1.08 4.88
N THR A 34 -8.12 1.71 4.16
CA THR A 34 -8.08 1.93 2.72
C THR A 34 -7.89 3.40 2.33
N LEU A 35 -7.80 4.33 3.29
CA LEU A 35 -7.50 5.75 3.03
C LEU A 35 -6.01 6.07 2.87
N LEU A 36 -5.11 5.08 2.92
CA LEU A 36 -3.75 5.26 2.39
C LEU A 36 -3.75 5.55 0.89
N LEU A 37 -4.85 5.32 0.16
CA LEU A 37 -5.04 5.78 -1.22
C LEU A 37 -5.80 7.12 -1.30
N GLY A 38 -5.85 7.89 -0.21
CA GLY A 38 -6.30 9.28 -0.21
C GLY A 38 -5.28 10.18 -0.91
N GLY A 39 -5.49 10.44 -2.21
CA GLY A 39 -4.87 11.52 -2.98
C GLY A 39 -3.40 11.36 -3.41
N SER A 40 -2.51 10.81 -2.57
CA SER A 40 -1.06 10.95 -2.81
C SER A 40 -0.18 9.72 -2.54
N ALA A 41 -0.73 8.55 -2.20
CA ALA A 41 0.07 7.36 -1.86
C ALA A 41 -0.03 6.18 -2.85
N ALA A 42 -0.22 6.49 -4.14
CA ALA A 42 0.16 5.60 -5.24
C ALA A 42 1.57 5.98 -5.78
N ALA A 43 2.53 6.24 -4.89
CA ALA A 43 3.90 6.57 -5.28
C ALA A 43 4.71 5.30 -5.60
N SER A 44 4.43 4.64 -6.73
CA SER A 44 5.34 3.69 -7.42
C SER A 44 4.79 3.13 -8.74
N ALA A 45 3.52 3.33 -9.08
CA ALA A 45 3.01 2.93 -10.39
C ALA A 45 3.30 4.05 -11.41
N SER A 46 4.43 3.98 -12.13
CA SER A 46 4.60 4.80 -13.33
C SER A 46 3.40 4.56 -14.27
N PRO A 47 2.74 5.61 -14.77
CA PRO A 47 1.71 5.42 -15.80
C PRO A 47 2.33 4.71 -17.00
N PRO A 48 1.60 3.79 -17.68
CA PRO A 48 2.10 3.22 -18.93
C PRO A 48 2.44 4.39 -19.87
N SER A 49 3.68 4.43 -20.36
CA SER A 49 4.07 5.41 -21.36
C SER A 49 3.27 5.11 -22.63
N ASN A 50 2.25 5.93 -22.88
CA ASN A 50 1.57 5.97 -24.16
C ASN A 50 2.53 6.59 -25.20
N SER A 51 3.57 5.86 -25.59
CA SER A 51 4.34 6.10 -26.81
C SER A 51 3.49 5.71 -28.01
N ALA A 52 2.36 6.39 -28.15
CA ALA A 52 1.46 6.32 -29.29
C ALA A 52 0.99 7.75 -29.60
N ASN A 53 1.94 8.68 -29.69
CA ASN A 53 1.74 9.94 -30.40
C ASN A 53 3.08 10.59 -30.73
N GLY A 54 3.93 9.83 -31.43
CA GLY A 54 4.88 10.43 -32.37
C GLY A 54 4.07 11.00 -33.51
N ALA A 55 3.58 12.22 -33.29
CA ALA A 55 2.83 13.01 -34.23
C ALA A 55 3.50 12.99 -35.61
N VAL A 56 2.69 12.59 -36.60
CA VAL A 56 2.64 13.16 -37.93
C VAL A 56 3.22 14.57 -37.94
N SER A 57 4.33 14.76 -38.66
CA SER A 57 4.82 16.06 -39.15
C SER A 57 5.99 15.83 -40.11
N ARG A 58 5.73 15.62 -41.41
CA ARG A 58 6.72 15.94 -42.46
C ARG A 58 6.03 16.77 -43.54
N PRO A 59 6.42 18.03 -43.72
CA PRO A 59 5.88 18.90 -44.76
C PRO A 59 6.71 18.78 -46.04
N TRP A 60 6.20 18.03 -47.01
CA TRP A 60 6.41 18.19 -48.45
C TRP A 60 5.41 17.33 -49.21
#